data_AF-A0A4Y2DBT7-F1
#
_entry.id   AF-A0A4Y2DBT7-F1
#
_cell.length_a   1.000
_cell.length_b   1.000
_cell.length_c   1.000
_cell.angle_alpha   90.00
_cell.angle_beta   90.00
_cell.angle_gamma   90.00
#
_symmetry.space_group_name_H-M   'P 1'
#
loop_
_entity.id
_entity.type
_entity.pdbx_description
1 polymer ?
#
loop_
_entity_poly.entity_id
_entity_poly.type
_entity_poly.pdbx_seq_one_letter_code
_entity_poly.pdbx_strand_id
1 'polypeptide(L)'
;MPLKKFHQILIGQVEALLELRWSHRIILTHFKKKGIAISLSHISHIKNSKLRSTKNDSKPIKNGRQGKLKKSDFQRLEKMASKPDPLTQASMAKRGS
;
A
#
# COMPACT_ATOMS: atom_id res chain seq x y z
N MET A 1 23.79 -1.32 11.22
CA MET A 1 22.70 -1.83 10.34
C MET A 1 23.19 -1.79 8.90
N PRO A 2 22.93 -2.79 8.04
CA PRO A 2 23.32 -2.71 6.63
C PRO A 2 22.63 -1.51 5.95
N LEU A 3 23.38 -0.68 5.21
CA LEU A 3 22.87 0.53 4.56
C LEU A 3 21.60 0.26 3.72
N LYS A 4 21.57 -0.87 3.02
CA LYS A 4 20.41 -1.29 2.21
C LYS A 4 19.15 -1.53 3.05
N LYS A 5 19.28 -2.14 4.23
CA LYS A 5 18.15 -2.40 5.13
C LYS A 5 17.59 -1.11 5.70
N PHE A 6 18.47 -0.18 6.10
CA PHE A 6 18.05 1.13 6.58
C PHE A 6 17.31 1.93 5.50
N HIS A 7 17.82 1.92 4.27
CA HIS A 7 17.17 2.59 3.14
C HIS A 7 15.77 2.02 2.81
N GLN A 8 15.60 0.70 2.86
CA GLN A 8 14.27 0.08 2.69
C GLN A 8 13.29 0.48 3.80
N ILE A 9 13.76 0.53 5.05
CA ILE A 9 12.94 0.98 6.19
C ILE A 9 12.51 2.44 6.00
N LEU A 10 13.41 3.31 5.55
CA LEU A 10 13.10 4.70 5.26
C LEU A 10 12.06 4.85 4.14
N ILE A 11 12.18 4.07 3.06
CA ILE A 11 11.19 4.07 1.98
C ILE A 11 9.80 3.71 2.53
N GLY A 12 9.69 2.62 3.29
CA GLY A 12 8.41 2.19 3.87
C GLY A 12 7.79 3.24 4.81
N GLN A 13 8.62 3.93 5.60
CA GLN A 13 8.15 5.04 6.46
C GLN A 13 7.63 6.22 5.63
N VAL A 14 8.33 6.62 4.57
CA VAL A 14 7.89 7.70 3.68
C VAL A 14 6.59 7.32 2.96
N GLU A 15 6.46 6.07 2.50
CA GLU A 15 5.25 5.57 1.85
C GLU A 15 4.04 5.58 2.79
N ALA A 16 4.18 5.12 4.03
CA ALA A 16 3.10 5.15 5.01
C ALA A 16 2.63 6.58 5.30
N LEU A 17 3.56 7.54 5.41
CA LEU A 17 3.22 8.95 5.62
C LEU A 17 2.51 9.55 4.40
N LEU A 18 2.90 9.17 3.18
CA LEU A 18 2.22 9.57 1.96
C LEU A 18 0.80 8.98 1.87
N GLU A 19 0.57 7.74 2.31
CA GLU A 19 -0.77 7.13 2.40
C GLU A 19 -1.68 7.85 3.39
N LEU A 20 -1.11 8.34 4.49
CA LEU A 20 -1.80 9.20 5.46
C LEU A 20 -2.08 10.62 4.92
N ARG A 21 -1.83 10.87 3.62
CA ARG A 21 -2.01 12.16 2.92
C ARG A 21 -1.18 13.29 3.52
N TRP A 22 -0.06 12.98 4.18
CA TRP A 22 0.84 14.03 4.66
C TRP A 22 1.47 14.76 3.47
N SER A 23 1.58 16.08 3.58
CA SER A 23 2.25 16.88 2.57
C SER A 23 3.77 16.66 2.63
N HIS A 24 4.46 16.87 1.50
CA HIS A 24 5.91 16.74 1.43
C HIS A 24 6.64 17.59 2.48
N ARG A 25 6.11 18.78 2.79
CA ARG A 25 6.65 19.64 3.85
C ARG A 25 6.61 18.97 5.21
N ILE A 26 5.48 18.40 5.61
CA ILE A 26 5.33 17.77 6.93
C ILE A 26 6.24 16.55 7.07
N ILE A 27 6.35 15.75 6.01
CA ILE A 27 7.26 14.59 5.96
C ILE A 27 8.72 15.05 6.14
N LEU A 28 9.12 16.11 5.44
CA LEU A 28 10.47 16.66 5.54
C LEU A 28 10.79 17.14 6.97
N THR A 29 9.87 17.88 7.61
CA THR A 29 10.08 18.33 9.00
C THR A 29 10.11 17.16 9.98
N HIS A 30 9.31 16.12 9.76
CA HIS A 30 9.30 14.91 10.60
C HIS A 30 10.65 14.21 10.60
N PHE A 31 11.24 13.98 9.41
CA PHE A 31 12.56 13.36 9.31
C PHE A 31 13.68 14.28 9.81
N LYS A 32 13.60 15.59 9.57
CA LYS A 32 14.54 16.57 10.12
C LYS A 32 14.59 16.53 11.66
N LYS A 33 13.43 16.43 12.32
CA LYS A 33 13.34 16.28 13.78
C LYS A 33 13.96 14.97 14.29
N LYS A 34 13.99 13.93 13.47
CA LYS A 34 14.63 12.65 13.76
C LYS A 34 16.13 12.61 13.41
N GLY A 35 16.71 13.74 12.98
CA GLY A 35 18.11 13.80 12.53
C GLY A 35 18.37 13.12 11.18
N ILE A 36 17.31 12.84 10.41
CA ILE A 36 17.42 12.17 9.11
C ILE A 36 17.26 13.23 8.01
N ALA A 37 18.33 13.44 7.24
CA ALA A 37 18.30 14.32 6.09
C ALA A 37 17.65 13.60 4.90
N ILE A 38 16.51 14.11 4.42
CA ILE A 38 15.82 13.60 3.24
C ILE A 38 15.53 14.75 2.27
N SER A 39 15.75 14.51 0.98
CA SER A 39 15.48 15.52 -0.05
C SER A 39 14.04 15.43 -0.56
N LEU A 40 13.50 16.56 -1.01
CA LEU A 40 12.16 16.65 -1.59
C LEU A 40 12.04 15.82 -2.89
N SER A 41 13.14 15.76 -3.66
CA SER A 41 13.25 14.93 -4.86
C SER A 41 13.16 13.43 -4.51
N HIS A 42 13.81 13.00 -3.43
CA HIS A 42 13.75 11.61 -2.97
C HIS A 42 12.32 11.20 -2.57
N ILE A 43 11.61 12.06 -1.81
CA ILE A 43 10.19 11.82 -1.47
C ILE A 43 9.32 11.76 -2.73
N SER A 44 9.55 12.67 -3.69
CA SER A 44 8.82 12.69 -4.96
C SER A 44 9.07 11.42 -5.78
N HIS A 45 10.32 10.93 -5.78
CA HIS A 45 10.69 9.70 -6.46
C HIS A 45 10.03 8.48 -5.83
N ILE A 46 9.92 8.41 -4.50
CA ILE A 46 9.18 7.34 -3.79
C ILE A 46 7.69 7.39 -4.15
N LYS A 47 7.07 8.58 -4.10
CA LYS A 47 5.67 8.77 -4.50
C LYS A 47 5.40 8.32 -5.94
N ASN A 48 6.29 8.69 -6.87
CA ASN A 48 6.16 8.38 -8.29
C ASN A 48 6.57 6.94 -8.62
N SER A 49 7.46 6.33 -7.83
CA SER A 49 7.84 4.92 -7.88
C SER A 49 6.62 4.04 -7.64
N LYS A 50 5.79 4.36 -6.63
CA LYS A 50 4.51 3.66 -6.38
C LYS A 50 3.56 3.72 -7.58
N LEU A 51 3.51 4.89 -8.25
CA LEU A 51 2.75 5.13 -9.49
C LEU A 51 3.31 4.39 -10.71
N ARG A 52 4.60 4.01 -10.69
CA ARG A 52 5.26 3.27 -11.77
C ARG A 52 5.28 1.76 -11.52
N SER A 53 5.22 1.34 -10.26
CA SER A 53 5.11 -0.08 -9.87
C SER A 53 3.75 -0.68 -10.25
N THR A 54 2.68 0.11 -10.22
CA THR A 54 1.37 -0.32 -10.75
C THR A 54 1.29 -0.29 -12.28
N LYS A 55 2.34 0.18 -12.97
CA LYS A 55 2.38 0.27 -14.44
C LYS A 55 3.11 -0.89 -15.14
N ASN A 56 3.88 -1.74 -14.45
CA ASN A 56 4.78 -2.69 -15.13
C ASN A 56 4.46 -4.19 -15.01
N ASP A 57 3.44 -4.62 -14.27
CA ASP A 57 3.02 -6.04 -14.28
C ASP A 57 1.54 -6.27 -14.66
N SER A 58 0.85 -5.23 -15.11
CA SER A 58 -0.47 -5.41 -15.70
C SER A 58 -0.57 -4.59 -16.97
N LYS A 59 -0.95 -5.27 -18.07
CA LYS A 59 -1.44 -4.64 -19.30
C LYS A 59 -2.29 -3.44 -18.92
N PRO A 60 -2.21 -2.31 -19.65
CA PRO A 60 -2.91 -1.09 -19.25
C PRO A 60 -4.40 -1.41 -19.13
N ILE A 61 -4.88 -1.53 -17.89
CA ILE A 61 -6.31 -1.54 -17.62
C ILE A 61 -6.73 -0.15 -18.02
N LYS A 62 -7.29 -0.01 -19.23
CA LYS A 62 -8.02 1.18 -19.64
C LYS A 62 -8.89 1.53 -18.44
N ASN A 63 -8.70 2.73 -17.88
CA ASN A 63 -9.53 3.27 -16.82
C ASN A 63 -10.95 3.45 -17.37
N GLY A 64 -11.68 2.34 -17.57
CA GLY A 64 -13.11 2.31 -17.61
C GLY A 64 -13.54 2.70 -16.21
N ARG A 65 -13.95 3.96 -16.07
CA ARG A 65 -14.71 4.55 -14.96
C ARG A 65 -14.52 3.79 -13.65
N GLN A 66 -13.52 4.15 -12.85
CA GLN A 66 -13.27 3.59 -11.51
C GLN A 66 -14.60 3.50 -10.73
N GLY A 67 -15.19 2.31 -10.77
CA GLY A 67 -16.46 2.03 -10.12
C GLY A 67 -16.17 1.93 -8.64
N LYS A 68 -16.53 2.96 -7.89
CA LYS A 68 -16.61 2.88 -6.43
C LYS A 68 -17.43 1.64 -6.09
N LEU A 69 -16.83 0.68 -5.38
CA LEU A 69 -17.51 -0.52 -4.88
C LEU A 69 -18.81 -0.08 -4.22
N LYS A 70 -19.93 -0.63 -4.71
CA LYS A 70 -21.26 -0.25 -4.25
C LYS A 70 -21.49 -0.95 -2.92
N LYS A 71 -22.39 -0.40 -2.11
CA LYS A 71 -22.72 -0.95 -0.79
C LYS A 71 -23.21 -2.41 -0.88
N SER A 72 -23.79 -2.80 -2.00
CA SER A 72 -24.18 -4.18 -2.33
C SER A 72 -22.99 -5.15 -2.43
N ASP A 73 -21.83 -4.69 -2.89
CA ASP A 73 -20.63 -5.50 -3.01
C ASP A 73 -20.05 -5.81 -1.63
N PHE A 74 -20.10 -4.83 -0.71
CA PHE A 74 -19.73 -5.03 0.70
C PHE A 74 -20.67 -6.02 1.40
N GLN A 75 -21.98 -5.91 1.14
CA GLN A 75 -22.96 -6.82 1.72
C GLN A 75 -22.78 -8.27 1.22
N ARG A 76 -22.28 -8.45 -0.01
CA ARG A 76 -21.95 -9.77 -0.56
C ARG A 76 -20.70 -10.37 0.08
N LEU A 77 -19.71 -9.53 0.39
CA LEU A 77 -18.50 -9.92 1.11
C LEU A 77 -18.80 -10.31 2.57
N GLU A 78 -19.66 -9.56 3.26
CA GLU A 78 -20.10 -9.92 4.61
C GLU A 78 -20.83 -11.27 4.64
N LYS A 79 -21.66 -11.57 3.63
CA LYS A 79 -22.33 -12.87 3.53
C LYS A 79 -21.35 -14.03 3.30
N MET A 80 -20.30 -13.81 2.50
CA MET A 80 -19.23 -14.79 2.30
C MET A 80 -18.39 -15.00 3.56
N ALA A 81 -18.16 -13.94 4.35
CA ALA A 81 -17.46 -14.03 5.63
C ALA A 81 -18.32 -14.72 6.71
N SER A 82 -19.65 -14.52 6.68
CA SER A 82 -20.59 -15.09 7.65
C SER A 82 -20.89 -16.58 7.39
N LYS A 83 -20.83 -17.03 6.13
CA LYS A 83 -20.98 -18.44 5.76
C LYS A 83 -19.90 -18.80 4.74
N PRO A 84 -18.66 -19.08 5.19
CA PRO A 84 -17.65 -19.59 4.29
C PRO A 84 -18.14 -20.94 3.76
N ASP A 85 -18.12 -21.10 2.43
CA ASP A 85 -18.45 -22.38 1.83
C ASP A 85 -17.56 -23.49 2.43
N PRO A 86 -18.06 -24.73 2.60
CA PRO A 86 -17.29 -25.82 3.20
C PRO A 86 -15.91 -26.03 2.55
N LEU A 87 -15.82 -25.76 1.24
CA LEU A 87 -14.57 -25.80 0.46
C LEU A 87 -13.56 -24.72 0.89
N THR A 88 -14.06 -23.53 1.23
CA THR A 88 -13.27 -22.39 1.72
C THR A 88 -12.71 -22.68 3.10
N GLN A 89 -13.50 -23.32 3.97
CA GLN A 89 -13.05 -23.69 5.31
C GLN A 89 -12.01 -24.82 5.28
N ALA A 90 -12.22 -25.85 4.44
CA ALA A 90 -11.27 -26.96 4.28
C ALA A 90 -9.89 -26.50 3.76
N SER A 91 -9.87 -25.49 2.87
CA SER A 91 -8.61 -24.91 2.39
C SER A 91 -7.86 -24.11 3.46
N MET A 92 -8.56 -23.48 4.41
CA MET A 92 -7.92 -22.76 5.51
C MET A 92 -7.35 -23.73 6.56
N ALA A 93 -8.03 -24.85 6.82
CA ALA A 93 -7.56 -25.87 7.76
C ALA A 93 -6.27 -26.57 7.28
N LYS A 94 -6.09 -26.80 5.98
CA LYS A 94 -4.88 -27.44 5.42
C LYS A 94 -3.60 -26.60 5.50
N ARG A 95 -3.68 -25.31 5.86
CA ARG A 95 -2.50 -24.43 5.99
C ARG A 95 -1.97 -24.31 7.43
N GLY A 96 -2.59 -24.99 8.39
CA GLY A 96 -2.27 -24.90 9.81
C GLY A 96 -1.84 -26.21 10.48
N SER A 97 -1.36 -27.20 9.73
CA SER A 97 -0.75 -28.42 10.29
C SER A 97 0.68 -28.59 9.82
#